data_AF-A0A941VEG5-F1
#
_entry.id   AF-A0A941VEG5-F1
#
_cell.length_a   1.000
_cell.length_b   1.000
_cell.length_c   1.000
_cell.angle_alpha   90.00
_cell.angle_beta   90.00
_cell.angle_gamma   90.00
#
_symmetry.space_group_name_H-M   'P 1'
#
loop_
_entity.id
_entity.type
_entity.pdbx_description
1 polymer ?
#
loop_
_entity_poly.entity_id
_entity_poly.type
_entity_poly.pdbx_seq_one_letter_code
_entity_poly.pdbx_strand_id
1 'polypeptide(L)'
;MASPLLVVNGPVRTQIGMNAGCNVFGSGNRANATIGRAVRLMLLNVGGGWPGLLDKSTLGHPGKYTYCIAENEEQSPFAPYHVEKGYKAEDSAVFVLAAEPPHSVTNHFANDPEGILDSVCSAMSTICNNNAVSGGHCAVVLGIEHAQTIAKHGWKRHDIRHYLWAHSGNLWKDLYCGERYGKVYNRTLPVWYKREPDARTPIVPSPDNIHVFVAGGEAGRFSAFIPGWGRMSAPVLRALGGAAPAGGGAQCVDGTCYL
;
A
#
# COMPACT_ATOMS: atom_id res chain seq x y z
N MET A 1 4.02 -14.36 2.86
CA MET A 1 4.64 -13.58 3.94
C MET A 1 3.74 -12.39 4.25
N ALA A 2 3.15 -12.24 5.44
CA ALA A 2 2.34 -11.05 5.74
C ALA A 2 2.56 -10.54 7.18
N SER A 3 2.48 -9.23 7.36
CA SER A 3 2.49 -8.53 8.64
C SER A 3 1.60 -7.30 8.54
N PRO A 4 0.94 -6.82 9.61
CA PRO A 4 0.20 -5.57 9.55
C PRO A 4 1.15 -4.39 9.28
N LEU A 5 1.01 -3.77 8.10
CA LEU A 5 1.56 -2.47 7.80
C LEU A 5 0.67 -1.41 8.44
N LEU A 6 1.25 -0.57 9.28
CA LEU A 6 0.60 0.60 9.85
C LEU A 6 1.13 1.85 9.15
N VAL A 7 0.25 2.69 8.62
CA VAL A 7 0.58 4.02 8.10
C VAL A 7 -0.17 5.05 8.91
N VAL A 8 0.56 5.91 9.61
CA VAL A 8 0.01 6.95 10.47
C VAL A 8 -0.01 8.27 9.71
N ASN A 9 -1.08 9.02 9.91
CA ASN A 9 -1.38 10.31 9.31
C ASN A 9 -1.78 11.35 10.36
N GLY A 10 -1.68 12.63 9.99
CA GLY A 10 -2.12 13.78 10.78
C GLY A 10 -1.11 14.24 11.85
N PRO A 11 -1.48 15.23 12.68
CA PRO A 11 -0.57 15.94 13.58
C PRO A 11 0.16 15.05 14.60
N VAL A 12 -0.41 13.89 14.97
CA VAL A 12 0.21 12.97 15.94
C VAL A 12 1.60 12.53 15.52
N ARG A 13 1.85 12.41 14.20
CA ARG A 13 3.15 11.99 13.64
C ARG A 13 4.26 12.89 14.19
N THR A 14 4.08 14.20 14.10
CA THR A 14 5.04 15.21 14.57
C THR A 14 5.07 15.29 16.09
N GLN A 15 3.90 15.24 16.75
CA GLN A 15 3.79 15.35 18.21
C GLN A 15 4.58 14.26 18.96
N ILE A 16 4.61 13.04 18.43
CA ILE A 16 5.33 11.91 19.05
C ILE A 16 6.69 11.63 18.41
N GLY A 17 7.09 12.41 17.40
CA GLY A 17 8.38 12.28 16.71
C GLY A 17 8.50 11.03 15.83
N MET A 18 7.45 10.69 15.07
CA MET A 18 7.51 9.65 14.03
C MET A 18 8.41 10.06 12.86
N ASN A 19 9.02 9.06 12.22
CA ASN A 19 9.77 9.24 10.99
C ASN A 19 8.89 8.94 9.77
N ALA A 20 8.85 9.88 8.82
CA ALA A 20 8.28 9.70 7.49
C ALA A 20 9.32 9.86 6.36
N GLY A 21 10.57 10.21 6.72
CA GLY A 21 11.63 10.61 5.81
C GLY A 21 12.61 9.47 5.47
N CYS A 22 13.91 9.78 5.45
CA CYS A 22 14.98 8.83 5.14
C CYS A 22 14.84 7.52 5.94
N ASN A 23 15.15 6.39 5.29
CA ASN A 23 15.12 5.07 5.90
C ASN A 23 13.75 4.69 6.50
N VAL A 24 12.63 5.14 5.90
CA VAL A 24 11.28 5.04 6.51
C VAL A 24 10.87 3.61 6.93
N PHE A 25 11.25 2.59 6.16
CA PHE A 25 11.00 1.17 6.48
C PHE A 25 12.12 0.51 7.30
N GLY A 26 13.23 1.23 7.50
CA GLY A 26 14.39 0.74 8.21
C GLY A 26 14.38 1.08 9.70
N SER A 27 15.54 0.92 10.33
CA SER A 27 15.76 1.19 11.74
C SER A 27 15.93 2.69 12.05
N GLY A 28 15.89 3.04 13.34
CA GLY A 28 16.42 4.31 13.83
C GLY A 28 15.39 5.29 14.41
N ASN A 29 14.09 5.09 14.18
CA ASN A 29 13.07 5.93 14.83
C ASN A 29 12.36 5.19 15.98
N ARG A 30 12.38 5.81 17.16
CA ARG A 30 11.78 5.25 18.38
C ARG A 30 10.26 5.09 18.26
N ALA A 31 9.54 6.11 17.80
CA ALA A 31 8.08 6.07 17.74
C ALA A 31 7.58 4.99 16.77
N ASN A 32 8.10 4.96 15.54
CA ASN A 32 7.78 3.93 14.54
C ASN A 32 8.07 2.52 15.08
N ALA A 33 9.26 2.31 15.66
CA ALA A 33 9.66 1.03 16.21
C ALA A 33 8.78 0.59 17.38
N THR A 34 8.50 1.48 18.33
CA THR A 34 7.68 1.18 19.51
C THR A 34 6.24 0.84 19.13
N ILE A 35 5.61 1.60 18.22
CA ILE A 35 4.23 1.34 17.79
C ILE A 35 4.15 -0.01 17.05
N GLY A 36 4.99 -0.23 16.05
CA GLY A 36 4.99 -1.49 15.29
C GLY A 36 5.32 -2.70 16.19
N ARG A 37 6.26 -2.53 17.12
CA ARG A 37 6.61 -3.58 18.08
C ARG A 37 5.48 -3.86 19.08
N ALA A 38 4.79 -2.84 19.57
CA ALA A 38 3.64 -3.00 20.45
C ALA A 38 2.54 -3.82 19.76
N VAL A 39 2.20 -3.48 18.51
CA VAL A 39 1.23 -4.26 17.72
C VAL A 39 1.69 -5.71 17.55
N ARG A 40 2.97 -5.95 17.23
CA ARG A 40 3.48 -7.33 17.13
C ARG A 40 3.34 -8.09 18.46
N LEU A 41 3.68 -7.45 19.59
CA LEU A 41 3.57 -8.07 20.90
C LEU A 41 2.11 -8.36 21.28
N MET A 42 1.16 -7.50 20.91
CA MET A 42 -0.28 -7.78 21.08
C MET A 42 -0.70 -9.01 20.25
N LEU A 43 -0.26 -9.10 18.99
CA LEU A 43 -0.55 -10.28 18.16
C LEU A 43 0.03 -11.57 18.74
N LEU A 44 1.22 -11.52 19.33
CA LEU A 44 1.85 -12.69 19.97
C LEU A 44 1.12 -13.08 21.26
N ASN A 45 0.91 -12.13 22.18
CA ASN A 45 0.47 -12.42 23.54
C ASN A 45 -1.04 -12.48 23.71
N VAL A 46 -1.80 -11.69 22.92
CA VAL A 46 -3.27 -11.67 22.97
C VAL A 46 -3.85 -12.48 21.81
N GLY A 47 -3.32 -12.29 20.60
CA GLY A 47 -3.79 -12.97 19.40
C GLY A 47 -3.25 -14.40 19.24
N GLY A 48 -2.32 -14.84 20.08
CA GLY A 48 -1.69 -16.17 20.01
C GLY A 48 -0.86 -16.43 18.75
N GLY A 49 -0.47 -15.37 18.02
CA GLY A 49 0.24 -15.39 16.73
C GLY A 49 1.70 -15.85 16.80
N TRP A 50 2.00 -16.82 17.65
CA TRP A 50 3.31 -17.45 17.77
C TRP A 50 3.63 -18.29 16.52
N PRO A 51 4.86 -18.19 15.98
CA PRO A 51 5.31 -19.01 14.86
C PRO A 51 5.08 -20.51 15.10
N GLY A 52 4.49 -21.19 14.13
CA GLY A 52 4.17 -22.63 14.22
C GLY A 52 2.82 -22.93 14.91
N LEU A 53 2.34 -22.04 15.78
CA LEU A 53 1.04 -22.18 16.43
C LEU A 53 -0.08 -21.54 15.60
N LEU A 54 -0.40 -20.26 15.79
CA LEU A 54 -1.40 -19.55 14.97
C LEU A 54 -0.78 -18.73 13.84
N ASP A 55 0.50 -18.36 13.94
CA ASP A 55 1.22 -17.79 12.80
C ASP A 55 1.66 -18.95 11.88
N LYS A 56 0.84 -19.20 10.86
CA LYS A 56 1.02 -20.23 9.83
C LYS A 56 1.80 -19.73 8.62
N SER A 57 2.63 -18.70 8.78
CA SER A 57 3.47 -18.24 7.69
C SER A 57 4.52 -19.29 7.33
N THR A 58 4.48 -19.80 6.10
CA THR A 58 5.53 -20.69 5.58
C THR A 58 6.89 -20.03 5.61
N LEU A 59 6.94 -18.74 5.24
CA LEU A 59 8.08 -17.84 5.38
C LEU A 59 7.59 -16.54 6.03
N GLY A 60 8.38 -16.01 6.97
CA GLY A 60 8.16 -14.68 7.56
C GLY A 60 8.86 -13.57 6.78
N HIS A 61 8.64 -12.31 7.17
CA HIS A 61 9.41 -11.17 6.66
C HIS A 61 9.84 -10.23 7.80
N PRO A 62 10.91 -9.44 7.64
CA PRO A 62 11.47 -8.61 8.71
C PRO A 62 10.49 -7.61 9.34
N GLY A 63 9.46 -7.16 8.61
CA GLY A 63 8.41 -6.27 9.12
C GLY A 63 7.53 -6.90 10.21
N LYS A 64 7.66 -8.22 10.45
CA LYS A 64 7.09 -8.82 11.68
C LYS A 64 7.78 -8.35 12.95
N TYR A 65 8.94 -7.69 12.88
CA TYR A 65 9.55 -7.04 14.04
C TYR A 65 8.92 -5.67 14.32
N THR A 66 8.83 -4.84 13.29
CA THR A 66 8.09 -3.58 13.25
C THR A 66 7.74 -3.25 11.80
N TYR A 67 6.51 -2.80 11.53
CA TYR A 67 6.08 -2.36 10.20
C TYR A 67 5.12 -1.18 10.31
N CYS A 68 5.62 -0.09 10.90
CA CYS A 68 4.87 1.12 11.16
C CYS A 68 5.62 2.32 10.58
N ILE A 69 4.95 3.10 9.75
CA ILE A 69 5.49 4.29 9.13
C ILE A 69 4.53 5.47 9.31
N ALA A 70 5.05 6.67 9.09
CA ALA A 70 4.24 7.87 8.92
C ALA A 70 4.25 8.28 7.45
N GLU A 71 3.14 8.86 6.97
CA GLU A 71 3.14 9.56 5.68
C GLU A 71 3.95 10.87 5.81
N ASN A 72 4.70 11.25 4.77
CA ASN A 72 5.46 12.49 4.71
C ASN A 72 4.57 13.61 4.16
N GLU A 73 3.64 14.09 4.99
CA GLU A 73 2.65 15.11 4.59
C GLU A 73 3.30 16.46 4.28
N GLU A 74 4.45 16.75 4.87
CA GLU A 74 5.16 18.01 4.73
C GLU A 74 5.86 18.16 3.36
N GLN A 75 6.29 17.04 2.76
CA GLN A 75 6.94 17.03 1.44
C GLN A 75 6.07 16.41 0.34
N SER A 76 4.95 15.80 0.72
CA SER A 76 3.98 15.25 -0.21
C SER A 76 3.33 16.37 -1.03
N PRO A 77 3.27 16.24 -2.36
CA PRO A 77 2.48 17.16 -3.18
C PRO A 77 0.97 16.86 -3.13
N PHE A 78 0.56 15.78 -2.48
CA PHE A 78 -0.83 15.35 -2.34
C PHE A 78 -1.36 15.65 -0.94
N ALA A 79 -2.67 15.89 -0.83
CA ALA A 79 -3.35 16.02 0.46
C ALA A 79 -3.07 14.80 1.35
N PRO A 80 -2.99 14.94 2.69
CA PRO A 80 -2.81 13.79 3.57
C PRO A 80 -3.82 12.67 3.30
N TYR A 81 -3.38 11.41 3.36
CA TYR A 81 -4.22 10.27 3.00
C TYR A 81 -5.52 10.20 3.82
N HIS A 82 -5.47 10.57 5.11
CA HIS A 82 -6.67 10.64 5.95
C HIS A 82 -7.67 11.71 5.48
N VAL A 83 -7.17 12.89 5.07
CA VAL A 83 -8.02 13.97 4.56
C VAL A 83 -8.73 13.51 3.29
N GLU A 84 -8.03 12.86 2.36
CA GLU A 84 -8.65 12.28 1.17
C GLU A 84 -9.74 11.24 1.47
N LYS A 85 -9.75 10.67 2.67
CA LYS A 85 -10.76 9.71 3.14
C LYS A 85 -11.87 10.38 3.97
N GLY A 86 -11.93 11.71 3.96
CA GLY A 86 -12.99 12.51 4.57
C GLY A 86 -12.76 12.87 6.04
N TYR A 87 -11.55 12.64 6.57
CA TYR A 87 -11.18 13.15 7.90
C TYR A 87 -10.73 14.61 7.82
N LYS A 88 -10.74 15.32 8.94
CA LYS A 88 -10.25 16.70 8.98
C LYS A 88 -8.72 16.73 9.06
N ALA A 89 -8.09 17.82 8.63
CA ALA A 89 -6.62 17.94 8.63
C ALA A 89 -6.02 17.92 10.05
N GLU A 90 -6.81 18.32 11.05
CA GLU A 90 -6.46 18.24 12.47
C GLU A 90 -6.64 16.83 13.07
N ASP A 91 -7.38 15.95 12.39
CA ASP A 91 -7.55 14.57 12.85
C ASP A 91 -6.24 13.81 12.62
N SER A 92 -5.93 12.90 13.53
CA SER A 92 -4.88 11.91 13.31
C SER A 92 -5.51 10.55 13.04
N ALA A 93 -4.97 9.80 12.09
CA ALA A 93 -5.55 8.52 11.71
C ALA A 93 -4.48 7.45 11.48
N VAL A 94 -4.87 6.19 11.59
CA VAL A 94 -4.04 5.04 11.27
C VAL A 94 -4.73 4.17 10.22
N PHE A 95 -4.01 3.94 9.13
CA PHE A 95 -4.34 2.94 8.13
C PHE A 95 -3.61 1.63 8.45
N VAL A 96 -4.30 0.50 8.35
CA VAL A 96 -3.75 -0.83 8.60
C VAL A 96 -4.08 -1.76 7.44
N LEU A 97 -3.05 -2.43 6.90
CA LEU A 97 -3.18 -3.43 5.84
C LEU A 97 -2.36 -4.68 6.19
N ALA A 98 -2.91 -5.88 6.01
CA ALA A 98 -2.10 -7.09 6.04
C ALA A 98 -1.23 -7.14 4.77
N ALA A 99 0.09 -7.00 4.92
CA ALA A 99 0.98 -6.67 3.83
C ALA A 99 2.23 -7.55 3.77
N GLU A 100 2.65 -7.87 2.55
CA GLU A 100 3.95 -8.41 2.17
C GLU A 100 5.09 -7.42 2.51
N PRO A 101 6.37 -7.87 2.49
CA PRO A 101 7.48 -6.92 2.54
C PRO A 101 7.47 -5.96 1.33
N PRO A 102 8.07 -4.76 1.47
CA PRO A 102 8.16 -3.83 0.35
C PRO A 102 9.08 -4.37 -0.76
N HIS A 103 8.58 -4.34 -1.98
CA HIS A 103 9.38 -4.50 -3.19
C HIS A 103 9.86 -3.13 -3.67
N SER A 104 11.18 -2.91 -3.68
CA SER A 104 11.74 -1.65 -4.16
C SER A 104 11.52 -1.48 -5.66
N VAL A 105 11.01 -0.33 -6.06
CA VAL A 105 10.80 0.08 -7.46
C VAL A 105 11.76 1.22 -7.73
N THR A 106 12.75 0.98 -8.58
CA THR A 106 13.77 1.97 -8.97
C THR A 106 13.44 2.54 -10.35
N ASN A 107 13.47 3.87 -10.48
CA ASN A 107 13.39 4.53 -11.77
C ASN A 107 14.12 5.88 -11.71
N HIS A 108 15.38 5.88 -12.13
CA HIS A 108 16.22 7.09 -12.05
C HIS A 108 16.07 8.05 -13.24
N PHE A 109 15.38 7.64 -14.31
CA PHE A 109 15.47 8.30 -15.61
C PHE A 109 14.16 8.91 -16.12
N ALA A 110 13.00 8.33 -15.78
CA ALA A 110 11.71 8.81 -16.28
C ALA A 110 11.34 10.16 -15.67
N ASN A 111 10.83 11.10 -16.47
CA ASN A 111 10.54 12.46 -16.03
C ASN A 111 9.07 12.85 -16.22
N ASP A 112 8.25 11.89 -16.60
CA ASP A 112 6.82 11.97 -16.81
C ASP A 112 6.10 10.93 -15.92
N PRO A 113 4.81 11.14 -15.59
CA PRO A 113 4.05 10.24 -14.73
C PRO A 113 4.00 8.81 -15.26
N GLU A 114 3.72 8.63 -16.54
CA GLU A 114 3.56 7.34 -17.20
C GLU A 114 4.85 6.51 -17.08
N GLY A 115 6.00 7.07 -17.46
CA GLY A 115 7.28 6.37 -17.38
C GLY A 115 7.66 5.95 -15.95
N ILE A 116 7.33 6.76 -14.95
CA ILE A 116 7.54 6.41 -13.53
C ILE A 116 6.59 5.26 -13.12
N LEU A 117 5.31 5.40 -13.44
CA LEU A 117 4.26 4.45 -13.04
C LEU A 117 4.34 3.13 -13.79
N ASP A 118 4.95 3.09 -14.98
CA ASP A 118 5.23 1.85 -15.71
C ASP A 118 6.18 0.94 -14.95
N SER A 119 7.16 1.50 -14.24
CA SER A 119 8.04 0.71 -13.35
C SER A 119 7.27 0.12 -12.16
N VAL A 120 6.30 0.85 -11.62
CA VAL A 120 5.40 0.35 -10.58
C VAL A 120 4.47 -0.72 -11.15
N CYS A 121 3.92 -0.52 -12.35
CA CYS A 121 3.08 -1.50 -13.05
C CYS A 121 3.84 -2.81 -13.32
N SER A 122 5.13 -2.71 -13.70
CA SER A 122 6.01 -3.86 -13.87
C SER A 122 6.15 -4.65 -12.56
N ALA A 123 6.44 -3.98 -11.44
CA ALA A 123 6.52 -4.62 -10.12
C ALA A 123 5.18 -5.25 -9.69
N MET A 124 4.07 -4.55 -9.90
CA MET A 124 2.71 -5.05 -9.62
C MET A 124 2.36 -6.28 -10.44
N SER A 125 2.83 -6.34 -11.69
CA SER A 125 2.55 -7.42 -12.65
C SER A 125 3.49 -8.63 -12.48
N THR A 126 4.24 -8.72 -11.40
CA THR A 126 4.97 -9.94 -11.06
C THR A 126 3.97 -11.02 -10.61
N ILE A 127 3.92 -12.16 -11.32
CA ILE A 127 2.90 -13.22 -11.10
C ILE A 127 2.96 -13.80 -9.67
N CYS A 128 4.12 -13.76 -9.02
CA CYS A 128 4.38 -14.43 -7.74
C CYS A 128 4.22 -13.54 -6.51
N ASN A 129 3.28 -12.58 -6.53
CA ASN A 129 2.82 -11.87 -5.34
C ASN A 129 1.37 -12.21 -4.99
N ASN A 130 0.96 -12.03 -3.74
CA ASN A 130 -0.37 -12.42 -3.27
C ASN A 130 -1.51 -11.72 -4.02
N ASN A 131 -1.33 -10.47 -4.46
CA ASN A 131 -2.38 -9.78 -5.21
C ASN A 131 -2.58 -10.40 -6.60
N ALA A 132 -1.50 -10.69 -7.33
CA ALA A 132 -1.59 -11.33 -8.65
C ALA A 132 -2.40 -12.66 -8.61
N VAL A 133 -2.25 -13.45 -7.54
CA VAL A 133 -2.93 -14.75 -7.43
C VAL A 133 -4.20 -14.75 -6.58
N SER A 134 -4.47 -13.71 -5.79
CA SER A 134 -5.60 -13.66 -4.84
C SER A 134 -6.33 -12.32 -4.73
N GLY A 135 -5.99 -11.33 -5.55
CA GLY A 135 -6.62 -10.00 -5.58
C GLY A 135 -6.48 -9.24 -4.26
N GLY A 136 -7.55 -8.59 -3.80
CA GLY A 136 -7.56 -7.84 -2.54
C GLY A 136 -7.02 -6.42 -2.68
N HIS A 137 -6.35 -5.93 -1.63
CA HIS A 137 -5.80 -4.57 -1.56
C HIS A 137 -4.27 -4.60 -1.62
N CYS A 138 -3.66 -3.51 -2.06
CA CYS A 138 -2.21 -3.31 -2.02
C CYS A 138 -1.86 -1.87 -1.64
N ALA A 139 -0.62 -1.64 -1.22
CA ALA A 139 -0.09 -0.30 -1.00
C ALA A 139 1.03 0.02 -2.00
N VAL A 140 1.10 1.29 -2.40
CA VAL A 140 2.20 1.86 -3.18
C VAL A 140 2.72 3.04 -2.37
N VAL A 141 4.00 3.02 -2.02
CA VAL A 141 4.65 4.14 -1.33
C VAL A 141 5.58 4.83 -2.32
N LEU A 142 5.18 6.01 -2.75
CA LEU A 142 5.97 6.85 -3.64
C LEU A 142 7.05 7.56 -2.85
N GLY A 143 8.29 7.49 -3.35
CA GLY A 143 9.36 8.37 -2.89
C GLY A 143 9.11 9.81 -3.32
N ILE A 144 9.71 10.75 -2.60
CA ILE A 144 9.46 12.18 -2.74
C ILE A 144 9.69 12.67 -4.18
N GLU A 145 10.81 12.28 -4.80
CA GLU A 145 11.12 12.69 -6.17
C GLU A 145 10.10 12.19 -7.21
N HIS A 146 9.62 10.94 -7.08
CA HIS A 146 8.58 10.40 -7.95
C HIS A 146 7.26 11.14 -7.76
N ALA A 147 6.82 11.30 -6.51
CA ALA A 147 5.57 11.99 -6.18
C ALA A 147 5.56 13.43 -6.73
N GLN A 148 6.65 14.17 -6.50
CA GLN A 148 6.80 15.55 -7.00
C GLN A 148 6.84 15.63 -8.53
N THR A 149 7.53 14.71 -9.20
CA THR A 149 7.58 14.66 -10.67
C THR A 149 6.20 14.40 -11.26
N ILE A 150 5.46 13.46 -10.68
CA ILE A 150 4.08 13.15 -11.08
C ILE A 150 3.17 14.38 -10.89
N ALA A 151 3.21 15.00 -9.71
CA ALA A 151 2.38 16.15 -9.39
C ALA A 151 2.70 17.41 -10.23
N LYS A 152 3.96 17.59 -10.67
CA LYS A 152 4.33 18.67 -11.61
C LYS A 152 3.58 18.59 -12.94
N HIS A 153 3.11 17.40 -13.33
CA HIS A 153 2.28 17.19 -14.51
C HIS A 153 0.78 17.27 -14.21
N GLY A 154 0.39 17.71 -13.01
CA GLY A 154 -1.00 17.89 -12.59
C GLY A 154 -1.72 16.60 -12.16
N TRP A 155 -1.02 15.47 -12.12
CA TRP A 155 -1.59 14.20 -11.70
C TRP A 155 -1.84 14.16 -10.19
N LYS A 156 -2.95 13.54 -9.81
CA LYS A 156 -3.40 13.36 -8.42
C LYS A 156 -3.32 11.90 -8.00
N ARG A 157 -3.53 11.60 -6.71
CA ARG A 157 -3.61 10.19 -6.25
C ARG A 157 -4.70 9.39 -6.96
N HIS A 158 -5.77 10.01 -7.43
CA HIS A 158 -6.78 9.36 -8.26
C HIS A 158 -6.18 8.86 -9.58
N ASP A 159 -5.54 9.75 -10.34
CA ASP A 159 -4.94 9.43 -11.65
C ASP A 159 -3.90 8.32 -11.53
N ILE A 160 -3.07 8.39 -10.48
CA ILE A 160 -2.07 7.35 -10.17
C ILE A 160 -2.74 5.98 -9.98
N ARG A 161 -3.77 5.90 -9.12
CA ARG A 161 -4.46 4.62 -8.86
C ARG A 161 -5.14 4.08 -10.11
N HIS A 162 -5.79 4.95 -10.89
CA HIS A 162 -6.44 4.57 -12.14
C HIS A 162 -5.43 4.08 -13.17
N TYR A 163 -4.31 4.78 -13.34
CA TYR A 163 -3.25 4.39 -14.25
C TYR A 163 -2.66 3.03 -13.86
N LEU A 164 -2.29 2.86 -12.59
CA LEU A 164 -1.74 1.60 -12.08
C LEU A 164 -2.72 0.43 -12.26
N TRP A 165 -4.01 0.63 -11.98
CA TRP A 165 -5.01 -0.40 -12.18
C TRP A 165 -5.21 -0.74 -13.66
N ALA A 166 -5.26 0.27 -14.53
CA ALA A 166 -5.41 0.07 -15.97
C ALA A 166 -4.18 -0.59 -16.61
N HIS A 167 -2.96 -0.30 -16.12
CA HIS A 167 -1.69 -0.70 -16.75
C HIS A 167 -0.92 -1.80 -16.02
N SER A 168 -1.37 -2.25 -14.84
CA SER A 168 -0.90 -3.50 -14.20
C SER A 168 -1.83 -4.71 -14.42
N GLY A 169 -1.26 -5.90 -14.59
CA GLY A 169 -2.05 -7.13 -14.78
C GLY A 169 -1.25 -8.27 -15.38
N ASN A 170 -1.81 -9.47 -15.32
CA ASN A 170 -1.21 -10.70 -15.87
C ASN A 170 -2.15 -11.36 -16.88
N LEU A 171 -1.60 -12.06 -17.86
CA LEU A 171 -2.44 -12.95 -18.68
C LEU A 171 -2.95 -14.09 -17.79
N TRP A 172 -4.21 -14.47 -17.97
CA TRP A 172 -4.81 -15.54 -17.18
C TRP A 172 -3.99 -16.83 -17.25
N LYS A 173 -3.50 -17.19 -18.45
CA LYS A 173 -2.64 -18.38 -18.65
C LYS A 173 -1.39 -18.39 -17.76
N ASP A 174 -0.81 -17.24 -17.50
CA ASP A 174 0.44 -17.16 -16.73
C ASP A 174 0.19 -17.42 -15.24
N LEU A 175 -1.00 -17.08 -14.73
CA LEU A 175 -1.39 -17.27 -13.32
C LEU A 175 -1.50 -18.74 -12.91
N TYR A 176 -1.65 -19.66 -13.86
CA TYR A 176 -1.68 -21.10 -13.62
C TYR A 176 -0.61 -21.87 -14.39
N CYS A 177 0.41 -21.18 -14.91
CA CYS A 177 1.51 -21.76 -15.69
C CYS A 177 1.03 -22.51 -16.96
N GLY A 178 -0.03 -22.02 -17.59
CA GLY A 178 -0.75 -22.73 -18.64
C GLY A 178 -1.26 -24.09 -18.13
N GLU A 179 -1.39 -25.08 -18.99
CA GLU A 179 -1.88 -26.40 -18.55
C GLU A 179 -0.75 -27.35 -18.08
N ARG A 180 0.44 -26.81 -17.76
CA ARG A 180 1.62 -27.62 -17.40
C ARG A 180 1.36 -28.57 -16.24
N TYR A 181 0.53 -28.18 -15.28
CA TYR A 181 0.17 -28.97 -14.10
C TYR A 181 -1.31 -29.38 -14.08
N GLY A 182 -1.97 -29.39 -15.23
CA GLY A 182 -3.40 -29.65 -15.37
C GLY A 182 -4.28 -28.41 -15.20
N LYS A 183 -5.61 -28.60 -15.24
CA LYS A 183 -6.57 -27.51 -15.10
C LYS A 183 -6.62 -27.00 -13.66
N VAL A 184 -6.02 -25.84 -13.41
CA VAL A 184 -6.06 -25.17 -12.11
C VAL A 184 -7.27 -24.25 -12.05
N TYR A 185 -8.17 -24.51 -11.12
CA TYR A 185 -9.25 -23.58 -10.81
C TYR A 185 -8.84 -22.68 -9.64
N ASN A 186 -8.37 -21.47 -9.97
CA ASN A 186 -8.10 -20.46 -8.95
C ASN A 186 -9.44 -19.99 -8.33
N ARG A 187 -9.67 -20.40 -7.08
CA ARG A 187 -10.86 -20.01 -6.29
C ARG A 187 -10.69 -18.67 -5.57
N THR A 188 -9.46 -18.16 -5.44
CA THR A 188 -9.12 -16.95 -4.67
C THR A 188 -9.33 -15.67 -5.46
N LEU A 189 -9.23 -15.70 -6.77
CA LEU A 189 -9.60 -14.56 -7.62
C LEU A 189 -11.12 -14.40 -7.74
N PRO A 190 -11.63 -13.17 -7.94
CA PRO A 190 -13.05 -12.91 -8.16
C PRO A 190 -13.65 -13.76 -9.29
N VAL A 191 -14.90 -14.18 -9.12
CA VAL A 191 -15.58 -15.07 -10.08
C VAL A 191 -15.89 -14.36 -11.40
N TRP A 192 -15.99 -13.04 -11.40
CA TRP A 192 -16.28 -12.22 -12.58
C TRP A 192 -15.05 -11.86 -13.42
N TYR A 193 -13.85 -12.27 -13.01
CA TYR A 193 -12.67 -12.14 -13.86
C TYR A 193 -12.77 -13.09 -15.04
N LYS A 194 -12.46 -12.59 -16.25
CA LYS A 194 -12.40 -13.44 -17.45
C LYS A 194 -11.31 -14.49 -17.30
N ARG A 195 -11.65 -15.74 -17.61
CA ARG A 195 -10.77 -16.92 -17.45
C ARG A 195 -10.32 -17.50 -18.79
N GLU A 196 -10.27 -16.66 -19.83
CA GLU A 196 -9.72 -17.00 -21.14
C GLU A 196 -8.19 -16.88 -21.10
N PRO A 197 -7.42 -17.76 -21.75
CA PRO A 197 -5.95 -17.78 -21.63
C PRO A 197 -5.26 -16.43 -21.83
N ASP A 198 -5.70 -15.65 -22.82
CA ASP A 198 -5.11 -14.36 -23.20
C ASP A 198 -5.87 -13.17 -22.59
N ALA A 199 -6.87 -13.41 -21.74
CA ALA A 199 -7.51 -12.34 -20.99
C ALA A 199 -6.54 -11.76 -19.97
N ARG A 200 -6.51 -10.42 -19.91
CA ARG A 200 -5.75 -9.69 -18.91
C ARG A 200 -6.50 -9.68 -17.59
N THR A 201 -5.83 -10.12 -16.55
CA THR A 201 -6.33 -10.21 -15.18
C THR A 201 -5.75 -9.04 -14.38
N PRO A 202 -6.58 -8.15 -13.82
CA PRO A 202 -6.09 -7.02 -13.04
C PRO A 202 -5.56 -7.51 -11.68
N ILE A 203 -4.50 -6.83 -11.20
CA ILE A 203 -3.82 -7.16 -9.93
C ILE A 203 -4.73 -6.96 -8.72
N VAL A 204 -5.60 -5.96 -8.77
CA VAL A 204 -6.62 -5.68 -7.75
C VAL A 204 -7.99 -5.42 -8.40
N PRO A 205 -9.12 -5.61 -7.67
CA PRO A 205 -10.46 -5.52 -8.26
C PRO A 205 -10.84 -4.15 -8.81
N SER A 206 -10.36 -3.07 -8.19
CA SER A 206 -10.67 -1.68 -8.53
C SER A 206 -9.47 -0.77 -8.21
N PRO A 207 -9.33 0.41 -8.86
CA PRO A 207 -8.38 1.45 -8.45
C PRO A 207 -8.46 1.81 -6.95
N ASP A 208 -9.64 1.66 -6.31
CA ASP A 208 -9.83 1.93 -4.88
C ASP A 208 -9.14 0.92 -3.96
N ASN A 209 -8.72 -0.23 -4.49
CA ASN A 209 -7.95 -1.22 -3.77
C ASN A 209 -6.44 -0.91 -3.76
N ILE A 210 -6.00 0.16 -4.42
CA ILE A 210 -4.62 0.63 -4.43
C ILE A 210 -4.48 1.80 -3.46
N HIS A 211 -3.70 1.63 -2.39
CA HIS A 211 -3.48 2.67 -1.37
C HIS A 211 -2.15 3.36 -1.62
N VAL A 212 -2.19 4.59 -2.11
CA VAL A 212 -0.99 5.36 -2.46
C VAL A 212 -0.63 6.28 -1.30
N PHE A 213 0.61 6.17 -0.82
CA PHE A 213 1.20 7.01 0.22
C PHE A 213 2.47 7.68 -0.30
N VAL A 214 2.87 8.79 0.31
CA VAL A 214 4.17 9.43 0.05
C VAL A 214 5.03 9.34 1.29
N ALA A 215 6.18 8.70 1.20
CA ALA A 215 7.13 8.61 2.31
C ALA A 215 8.54 8.30 1.79
N GLY A 216 9.53 8.47 2.66
CA GLY A 216 10.94 8.30 2.29
C GLY A 216 11.72 9.60 2.29
N GLY A 217 13.02 9.47 2.09
CA GLY A 217 13.94 10.61 2.03
C GLY A 217 13.91 11.33 0.69
N GLU A 218 14.57 12.48 0.64
CA GLU A 218 14.71 13.33 -0.55
C GLU A 218 15.71 12.79 -1.58
N ALA A 219 16.54 11.81 -1.19
CA ALA A 219 17.62 11.32 -2.02
C ALA A 219 17.27 9.96 -2.64
N GLY A 220 17.17 9.95 -3.97
CA GLY A 220 17.06 8.75 -4.79
C GLY A 220 15.65 8.53 -5.31
N ARG A 221 15.56 8.19 -6.60
CA ARG A 221 14.31 7.90 -7.30
C ARG A 221 13.89 6.44 -7.10
N PHE A 222 13.44 6.19 -5.86
CA PHE A 222 12.92 4.90 -5.40
C PHE A 222 11.48 5.03 -4.94
N SER A 223 10.71 3.97 -5.10
CA SER A 223 9.38 3.80 -4.52
C SER A 223 9.23 2.36 -4.07
N ALA A 224 8.10 2.01 -3.47
CA ALA A 224 7.84 0.64 -3.05
C ALA A 224 6.45 0.19 -3.49
N PHE A 225 6.38 -1.00 -4.06
CA PHE A 225 5.14 -1.76 -4.19
C PHE A 225 5.04 -2.74 -3.02
N ILE A 226 3.90 -2.75 -2.33
CA ILE A 226 3.66 -3.58 -1.16
C ILE A 226 2.36 -4.37 -1.42
N PRO A 227 2.48 -5.65 -1.81
CA PRO A 227 1.31 -6.50 -1.96
C PRO A 227 0.57 -6.67 -0.62
N GLY A 228 -0.74 -6.82 -0.66
CA GLY A 228 -1.54 -7.24 0.49
C GLY A 228 -1.54 -8.75 0.70
N TRP A 229 -2.45 -9.24 1.53
CA TRP A 229 -2.65 -10.68 1.78
C TRP A 229 -3.90 -11.24 1.06
N GLY A 230 -4.04 -10.90 -0.22
CA GLY A 230 -5.17 -11.33 -1.05
C GLY A 230 -6.52 -10.77 -0.57
N ARG A 231 -7.62 -11.33 -1.07
CA ARG A 231 -9.00 -10.96 -0.66
C ARG A 231 -9.37 -11.30 0.79
N MET A 232 -8.48 -11.93 1.56
CA MET A 232 -8.76 -12.40 2.92
C MET A 232 -8.68 -11.27 3.96
N SER A 233 -8.15 -10.12 3.59
CA SER A 233 -8.05 -8.95 4.46
C SER A 233 -8.60 -7.70 3.77
N ALA A 234 -9.41 -6.96 4.50
CA ALA A 234 -9.75 -5.58 4.17
C ALA A 234 -8.89 -4.64 5.01
N PRO A 235 -8.35 -3.56 4.44
CA PRO A 235 -7.66 -2.56 5.22
C PRO A 235 -8.64 -1.80 6.10
N VAL A 236 -8.11 -1.24 7.18
CA VAL A 236 -8.88 -0.41 8.12
C VAL A 236 -8.23 0.95 8.20
N LEU A 237 -9.03 2.00 8.07
CA LEU A 237 -8.64 3.38 8.41
C LEU A 237 -9.51 3.85 9.57
N ARG A 238 -8.87 4.37 10.63
CA ARG A 238 -9.55 4.90 11.82
C ARG A 238 -8.85 6.16 12.31
N ALA A 239 -9.64 7.17 12.68
CA ALA A 239 -9.14 8.30 13.46
C ALA A 239 -8.81 7.88 14.89
N LEU A 240 -7.76 8.49 15.44
CA LEU A 240 -7.47 8.47 16.87
C LEU A 240 -8.59 9.23 17.59
N GLY A 241 -9.10 8.67 18.68
CA GLY A 241 -10.27 9.22 19.39
C GLY A 241 -11.63 8.86 18.77
N GLY A 242 -11.66 8.10 17.67
CA GLY A 242 -12.90 7.53 17.14
C GLY A 242 -13.80 8.50 16.37
N ALA A 243 -13.27 9.66 15.95
CA ALA A 243 -13.99 10.56 15.05
C ALA A 243 -14.42 9.81 13.78
N ALA A 244 -15.67 10.02 13.36
CA ALA A 244 -16.14 9.58 12.06
C ALA A 244 -15.61 10.54 10.97
N PRO A 245 -15.46 10.08 9.72
CA PRO A 245 -15.25 10.99 8.60
C PRO A 245 -16.32 12.08 8.64
N ALA A 246 -15.91 13.34 8.46
CA ALA A 246 -16.83 14.45 8.51
C ALA A 246 -17.79 14.32 7.31
N GLY A 247 -19.04 13.91 7.57
CA GLY A 247 -20.10 13.82 6.55
C GLY A 247 -20.46 15.15 5.86
N GLY A 248 -19.77 16.24 6.20
CA GLY A 248 -19.82 17.56 5.57
C GLY A 248 -18.52 18.37 5.74
N GLY A 249 -17.38 17.71 5.97
CA GLY A 249 -16.05 18.34 5.87
C GLY A 249 -15.57 18.33 4.42
N ALA A 250 -14.36 18.84 4.17
CA ALA A 250 -13.82 19.03 2.82
C ALA A 250 -14.15 17.85 1.90
N GLN A 251 -14.92 18.09 0.85
CA GLN A 251 -15.24 17.04 -0.12
C GLN A 251 -13.98 16.78 -0.93
N CYS A 252 -13.26 15.73 -0.54
CA CYS A 252 -12.10 15.29 -1.30
C CYS A 252 -12.59 14.42 -2.45
N VAL A 253 -12.71 15.02 -3.62
CA VAL A 253 -12.94 14.33 -4.89
C VAL A 253 -11.59 14.25 -5.60
N ASP A 254 -11.19 13.04 -5.95
CA ASP A 254 -10.00 12.78 -6.75
C ASP A 254 -8.66 13.29 -6.18
N GLY A 255 -8.53 13.32 -4.84
CA GLY A 255 -7.32 13.78 -4.17
C GLY A 255 -7.16 15.30 -4.10
N THR A 256 -8.19 16.05 -4.48
CA THR A 256 -8.30 17.49 -4.23
C THR A 256 -9.41 17.72 -3.21
N CYS A 257 -9.06 18.37 -2.11
CA CYS A 257 -10.00 18.69 -1.05
C CYS A 257 -10.51 20.11 -1.25
N TYR A 258 -11.83 20.24 -1.45
CA TYR A 258 -12.51 21.53 -1.52
C TYR A 258 -13.06 21.88 -0.14
N LEU A 259 -12.78 23.10 0.35
CA LEU A 259 -13.35 23.65 1.58
C LEU A 259 -14.83 24.01 1.41
#